data_AF-A0AAU4FS72-F1
#
_entry.id   AF-A0AAU4FS72-F1
#
_cell.length_a   1.000
_cell.length_b   1.000
_cell.length_c   1.000
_cell.angle_alpha   90.00
_cell.angle_beta   90.00
_cell.angle_gamma   90.00
#
_symmetry.space_group_name_H-M   'P 1'
#
loop_
_entity.id
_entity.type
_entity.pdbx_description
1 polymer ?
#
loop_
_entity_poly.entity_id
_entity_poly.type
_entity_poly.pdbx_seq_one_letter_code
_entity_poly.pdbx_strand_id
1 'polypeptide(L)'
;MLDESLLDAPEALARADRRGLLRGAAEAGARVRTAARHAAEAGLADLQPEGRPRAVMVAGAGTAATGVADLLGALAGAAAPVVSLRPTGVAPAAGALRWTLPGWSGSVDLLLIATADGSEPGLALLAEQAYRRGCTVVAVAPLRSPLTEAVDGVHGMVVPMAKAPYEEENEAPFTGAGSGALWALFTPLLVLLDRVGLVAAPPDALQQVADRLDGIAERCGPATATYSNPAKTLASELADSLPLIWTEGTAAGPVGRRFAAVLTELAGRPALAAALPEALPQHGALLVGALSGDADPEDFFRDRVDEQQALHARVVLLRDRPAGGLTAAPAARELALGQDTAISELEPEEGSELEALAELVAVTDFAAVYLALAASA
;
A
#
# COMPACT_ATOMS: atom_id res chain seq x y z
N MET A 1 -8.07 -10.43 -21.69
CA MET A 1 -8.62 -9.24 -22.36
C MET A 1 -9.59 -8.59 -21.40
N LEU A 2 -9.43 -7.30 -21.15
CA LEU A 2 -10.27 -6.52 -20.24
C LEU A 2 -11.54 -6.05 -20.98
N ASP A 3 -12.71 -6.11 -20.34
CA ASP A 3 -13.92 -5.50 -20.87
C ASP A 3 -13.95 -4.01 -20.52
N GLU A 4 -13.48 -3.16 -21.44
CA GLU A 4 -13.45 -1.70 -21.24
C GLU A 4 -14.86 -1.10 -21.08
N SER A 5 -15.88 -1.73 -21.67
CA SER A 5 -17.25 -1.25 -21.55
C SER A 5 -17.79 -1.33 -20.12
N LEU A 6 -17.23 -2.22 -19.30
CA LEU A 6 -17.54 -2.33 -17.88
C LEU A 6 -17.10 -1.09 -17.11
N LEU A 7 -15.99 -0.45 -17.50
CA LEU A 7 -15.45 0.73 -16.80
C LEU A 7 -16.42 1.93 -16.87
N ASP A 8 -17.21 2.05 -17.93
CA ASP A 8 -18.24 3.08 -18.08
C ASP A 8 -19.65 2.60 -17.70
N ALA A 9 -19.76 1.46 -17.00
CA ALA A 9 -21.01 0.90 -16.49
C ALA A 9 -21.01 0.81 -14.95
N PRO A 10 -21.30 1.93 -14.21
CA PRO A 10 -21.19 1.98 -12.75
C PRO A 10 -22.02 0.91 -12.02
N GLU A 11 -23.22 0.62 -12.50
CA GLU A 11 -24.07 -0.43 -11.91
C GLU A 11 -23.51 -1.83 -12.13
N ALA A 12 -22.81 -2.06 -13.25
CA ALA A 12 -22.16 -3.33 -13.53
C ALA A 12 -20.90 -3.51 -12.67
N LEU A 13 -20.11 -2.45 -12.49
CA LEU A 13 -18.99 -2.43 -11.53
C LEU A 13 -19.46 -2.73 -10.10
N ALA A 14 -20.54 -2.11 -9.65
CA ALA A 14 -21.11 -2.35 -8.33
C ALA A 14 -21.56 -3.81 -8.13
N ARG A 15 -22.10 -4.45 -9.19
CA ARG A 15 -22.46 -5.88 -9.16
C ARG A 15 -21.24 -6.80 -9.18
N ALA A 16 -20.18 -6.44 -9.91
CA ALA A 16 -18.94 -7.20 -9.96
C ALA A 16 -18.16 -7.12 -8.63
N ASP A 17 -18.26 -6.00 -7.91
CA ASP A 17 -17.55 -5.73 -6.67
C ASP A 17 -18.16 -6.43 -5.44
N ARG A 18 -18.16 -7.77 -5.48
CA ARG A 18 -18.67 -8.62 -4.40
C ARG A 18 -17.88 -8.49 -3.09
N ARG A 19 -16.69 -7.90 -3.13
CA ARG A 19 -15.80 -7.70 -1.97
C ARG A 19 -15.80 -6.26 -1.47
N GLY A 20 -16.60 -5.37 -2.07
CA GLY A 20 -16.69 -3.96 -1.66
C GLY A 20 -15.37 -3.20 -1.78
N LEU A 21 -14.49 -3.55 -2.72
CA LEU A 21 -13.17 -2.96 -2.89
C LEU A 21 -13.23 -1.48 -3.32
N LEU A 22 -14.17 -1.11 -4.20
CA LEU A 22 -14.35 0.28 -4.63
C LEU A 22 -14.86 1.13 -3.46
N ARG A 23 -15.80 0.59 -2.68
CA ARG A 23 -16.28 1.25 -1.45
C ARG A 23 -15.14 1.39 -0.44
N GLY A 24 -14.38 0.32 -0.21
CA GLY A 24 -13.26 0.32 0.72
C GLY A 24 -12.16 1.33 0.35
N ALA A 25 -11.90 1.54 -0.94
CA ALA A 25 -11.01 2.58 -1.44
C ALA A 25 -11.61 3.99 -1.26
N ALA A 26 -12.90 4.16 -1.54
CA ALA A 26 -13.59 5.45 -1.37
C ALA A 26 -13.70 5.89 0.10
N GLU A 27 -13.78 4.94 1.03
CA GLU A 27 -13.88 5.22 2.47
C GLU A 27 -12.52 5.45 3.16
N ALA A 28 -11.42 5.56 2.40
CA ALA A 28 -10.09 5.74 2.96
C ALA A 28 -9.99 7.00 3.85
N GLY A 29 -10.56 8.13 3.45
CA GLY A 29 -10.57 9.35 4.27
C GLY A 29 -11.36 9.19 5.56
N ALA A 30 -12.54 8.56 5.51
CA ALA A 30 -13.32 8.20 6.71
C ALA A 30 -12.54 7.22 7.63
N ARG A 31 -11.76 6.30 7.04
CA ARG A 31 -10.89 5.37 7.75
C ARG A 31 -9.83 6.11 8.56
N VAL A 32 -9.15 7.07 7.94
CA VAL A 32 -8.12 7.88 8.58
C VAL A 32 -8.69 8.60 9.80
N ARG A 33 -9.84 9.29 9.66
CA ARG A 33 -10.47 10.00 10.78
C ARG A 33 -10.87 9.05 11.91
N THR A 34 -11.44 7.89 11.57
CA THR A 34 -11.84 6.88 12.58
C THR A 34 -10.64 6.28 13.30
N ALA A 35 -9.56 5.97 12.56
CA ALA A 35 -8.33 5.43 13.12
C ALA A 35 -7.58 6.43 13.99
N ALA A 36 -7.53 7.71 13.59
CA ALA A 36 -6.98 8.78 14.41
C ALA A 36 -7.78 8.97 15.72
N ARG A 37 -9.10 8.86 15.66
CA ARG A 37 -9.96 8.86 16.86
C ARG A 37 -9.67 7.67 17.77
N HIS A 38 -9.59 6.45 17.23
CA HIS A 38 -9.25 5.26 18.02
C HIS A 38 -7.86 5.38 18.67
N ALA A 39 -6.89 5.96 17.97
CA ALA A 39 -5.57 6.24 18.53
C ALA A 39 -5.66 7.21 19.73
N ALA A 40 -6.43 8.28 19.61
CA ALA A 40 -6.66 9.21 20.71
C ALA A 40 -7.39 8.54 21.89
N GLU A 41 -8.44 7.77 21.64
CA GLU A 41 -9.20 7.03 22.66
C GLU A 41 -8.35 5.96 23.37
N ALA A 42 -7.38 5.37 22.68
CA ALA A 42 -6.39 4.45 23.25
C ALA A 42 -5.28 5.16 24.05
N GLY A 43 -5.29 6.50 24.11
CA GLY A 43 -4.32 7.31 24.85
C GLY A 43 -3.02 7.57 24.12
N LEU A 44 -2.90 7.26 22.82
CA LEU A 44 -1.67 7.53 22.06
C LEU A 44 -1.33 9.03 22.06
N ALA A 45 -2.33 9.88 21.85
CA ALA A 45 -2.15 11.34 21.78
C ALA A 45 -1.56 11.93 23.08
N ASP A 46 -1.89 11.33 24.23
CA ASP A 46 -1.48 11.81 25.55
C ASP A 46 -0.16 11.19 26.04
N LEU A 47 0.47 10.32 25.24
CA LEU A 47 1.75 9.70 25.59
C LEU A 47 2.82 10.75 25.89
N GLN A 48 3.57 10.53 26.95
CA GLN A 48 4.77 11.29 27.31
C GLN A 48 5.99 10.36 27.22
N PRO A 49 6.51 10.09 26.00
CA PRO A 49 7.62 9.17 25.84
C PRO A 49 8.90 9.74 26.47
N GLU A 50 9.66 8.87 27.15
CA GLU A 50 10.94 9.23 27.79
C GLU A 50 12.09 9.47 26.80
N GLY A 51 11.81 9.34 25.49
CA GLY A 51 12.74 9.59 24.41
C GLY A 51 12.30 8.94 23.10
N ARG A 52 13.15 9.06 22.07
CA ARG A 52 12.99 8.34 20.81
C ARG A 52 13.42 6.88 20.98
N PRO A 53 12.68 5.91 20.41
CA PRO A 53 13.15 4.53 20.39
C PRO A 53 14.42 4.43 19.54
N ARG A 54 15.34 3.55 19.94
CA ARG A 54 16.59 3.28 19.22
C ARG A 54 16.31 2.64 17.86
N ALA A 55 15.35 1.73 17.80
CA ALA A 55 14.90 1.08 16.58
C ALA A 55 13.41 0.76 16.68
N VAL A 56 12.75 0.72 15.52
CA VAL A 56 11.35 0.32 15.37
C VAL A 56 11.32 -1.00 14.60
N MET A 57 10.61 -1.99 15.11
CA MET A 57 10.37 -3.26 14.44
C MET A 57 8.89 -3.36 14.10
N VAL A 58 8.55 -3.73 12.87
CA VAL A 58 7.16 -3.82 12.42
C VAL A 58 6.85 -5.26 12.04
N ALA A 59 5.87 -5.86 12.68
CA ALA A 59 5.43 -7.23 12.44
C ALA A 59 3.95 -7.27 12.02
N GLY A 60 3.67 -8.13 11.04
CA GLY A 60 2.33 -8.36 10.53
C GLY A 60 2.40 -9.25 9.29
N ALA A 61 1.24 -9.67 8.80
CA ALA A 61 1.11 -10.51 7.62
C ALA A 61 0.29 -9.82 6.54
N GLY A 62 0.53 -10.22 5.28
CA GLY A 62 -0.22 -9.73 4.13
C GLY A 62 0.23 -8.38 3.60
N THR A 63 -0.43 -7.96 2.52
CA THR A 63 -0.06 -6.80 1.72
C THR A 63 -0.21 -5.48 2.47
N ALA A 64 -1.29 -5.31 3.25
CA ALA A 64 -1.50 -4.10 4.06
C ALA A 64 -0.39 -3.94 5.11
N ALA A 65 -0.12 -4.95 5.94
CA ALA A 65 0.91 -4.85 6.98
C ALA A 65 2.33 -4.68 6.41
N THR A 66 2.63 -5.36 5.30
CA THR A 66 3.91 -5.18 4.60
C THR A 66 4.04 -3.76 4.03
N GLY A 67 2.97 -3.24 3.43
CA GLY A 67 2.91 -1.87 2.94
C GLY A 67 3.09 -0.84 4.06
N VAL A 68 2.44 -1.05 5.21
CA VAL A 68 2.64 -0.22 6.42
C VAL A 68 4.11 -0.21 6.84
N ALA A 69 4.74 -1.38 6.96
CA ALA A 69 6.15 -1.46 7.37
C ALA A 69 7.08 -0.71 6.41
N ASP A 70 6.84 -0.84 5.10
CA ASP A 70 7.63 -0.15 4.06
C ASP A 70 7.42 1.36 4.08
N LEU A 71 6.18 1.84 4.26
CA LEU A 71 5.85 3.27 4.36
C LEU A 71 6.45 3.90 5.62
N LEU A 72 6.34 3.20 6.76
CA LEU A 72 6.97 3.62 8.01
C LEU A 72 8.49 3.68 7.87
N GLY A 73 9.10 2.74 7.17
CA GLY A 73 10.53 2.75 6.89
C GLY A 73 10.98 3.94 6.07
N ALA A 74 10.20 4.35 5.07
CA ALA A 74 10.49 5.55 4.29
C ALA A 74 10.36 6.84 5.11
N LEU A 75 9.26 6.98 5.88
CA LEU A 75 8.98 8.21 6.62
C LEU A 75 9.86 8.39 7.87
N ALA A 76 10.09 7.31 8.63
CA ALA A 76 10.80 7.37 9.90
C ALA A 76 12.28 6.95 9.81
N GLY A 77 12.71 6.35 8.68
CA GLY A 77 14.03 5.74 8.53
C GLY A 77 15.21 6.71 8.70
N ALA A 78 15.00 8.00 8.42
CA ALA A 78 15.98 9.04 8.65
C ALA A 78 16.19 9.36 10.14
N ALA A 79 15.16 9.14 10.97
CA ALA A 79 15.17 9.42 12.40
C ALA A 79 15.57 8.20 13.25
N ALA A 80 15.12 6.99 12.87
CA ALA A 80 15.49 5.74 13.52
C ALA A 80 15.40 4.55 12.55
N PRO A 81 16.24 3.51 12.70
CA PRO A 81 16.11 2.27 11.93
C PRO A 81 14.72 1.64 12.08
N VAL A 82 14.05 1.37 10.96
CA VAL A 82 12.79 0.64 10.90
C VAL A 82 13.03 -0.71 10.24
N VAL A 83 12.69 -1.79 10.94
CA VAL A 83 12.94 -3.18 10.51
C VAL A 83 11.61 -3.91 10.35
N SER A 84 11.28 -4.28 9.11
CA SER A 84 10.16 -5.17 8.84
C SER A 84 10.51 -6.61 9.25
N LEU A 85 9.77 -7.17 10.20
CA LEU A 85 9.87 -8.58 10.59
C LEU A 85 9.00 -9.40 9.65
N ARG A 86 9.64 -10.08 8.70
CA ARG A 86 8.93 -10.92 7.73
C ARG A 86 8.41 -12.20 8.41
N PRO A 87 7.14 -12.60 8.15
CA PRO A 87 6.63 -13.87 8.63
C PRO A 87 7.40 -15.03 8.01
N THR A 88 7.60 -16.07 8.81
CA THR A 88 8.10 -17.38 8.39
C THR A 88 7.06 -18.44 8.75
N GLY A 89 7.15 -19.64 8.18
CA GLY A 89 6.19 -20.70 8.52
C GLY A 89 6.11 -21.78 7.46
N VAL A 90 5.27 -22.77 7.72
CA VAL A 90 5.04 -23.93 6.84
C VAL A 90 3.87 -23.74 5.88
N ALA A 91 3.05 -22.70 6.08
CA ALA A 91 1.87 -22.41 5.26
C ALA A 91 1.48 -20.92 5.35
N PRO A 92 0.79 -20.37 4.33
CA PRO A 92 0.27 -19.00 4.34
C PRO A 92 -1.05 -18.90 5.11
N ALA A 93 -1.06 -19.36 6.36
CA ALA A 93 -2.24 -19.38 7.23
C ALA A 93 -1.89 -18.86 8.63
N ALA A 94 -2.78 -18.08 9.25
CA ALA A 94 -2.59 -17.44 10.56
C ALA A 94 -1.90 -18.35 11.59
N GLY A 95 -2.39 -19.57 11.76
CA GLY A 95 -1.86 -20.55 12.72
C GLY A 95 -0.44 -21.07 12.42
N ALA A 96 0.06 -20.92 11.19
CA ALA A 96 1.36 -21.39 10.74
C ALA A 96 2.44 -20.29 10.68
N LEU A 97 2.04 -19.01 10.69
CA LEU A 97 2.97 -17.89 10.60
C LEU A 97 3.70 -17.64 11.94
N ARG A 98 4.98 -17.30 11.86
CA ARG A 98 5.89 -17.08 12.98
C ARG A 98 6.80 -15.88 12.71
N TRP A 99 7.16 -15.18 13.79
CA TRP A 99 8.08 -14.04 13.78
C TRP A 99 9.10 -14.20 14.89
N THR A 100 10.28 -13.64 14.65
CA THR A 100 11.40 -13.70 15.59
C THR A 100 11.99 -12.31 15.76
N LEU A 101 12.21 -11.90 17.01
CA LEU A 101 12.92 -10.65 17.28
C LEU A 101 14.42 -10.79 16.99
N PRO A 102 15.04 -9.81 16.31
CA PRO A 102 16.50 -9.74 16.15
C PRO A 102 17.24 -9.85 17.49
N GLY A 103 18.40 -10.50 17.53
CA GLY A 103 19.12 -10.76 18.79
C GLY A 103 19.55 -9.51 19.57
N TRP A 104 19.60 -8.34 18.93
CA TRP A 104 19.98 -7.06 19.52
C TRP A 104 18.81 -6.30 20.17
N SER A 105 17.56 -6.75 19.97
CA SER A 105 16.36 -6.07 20.49
C SER A 105 16.35 -6.02 22.02
N GLY A 106 15.99 -4.88 22.59
CA GLY A 106 15.99 -4.64 24.04
C GLY A 106 15.09 -3.49 24.48
N SER A 107 15.31 -2.99 25.70
CA SER A 107 14.38 -2.09 26.40
C SER A 107 14.24 -0.67 25.85
N VAL A 108 15.01 -0.33 24.83
CA VAL A 108 14.97 0.97 24.15
C VAL A 108 14.41 0.86 22.73
N ASP A 109 13.92 -0.31 22.34
CA ASP A 109 13.33 -0.55 21.03
C ASP A 109 11.81 -0.68 21.11
N LEU A 110 11.16 -0.33 20.00
CA LEU A 110 9.71 -0.35 19.84
C LEU A 110 9.30 -1.46 18.88
N LEU A 111 8.44 -2.37 19.32
CA LEU A 111 7.76 -3.35 18.47
C LEU A 111 6.35 -2.85 18.14
N LEU A 112 6.10 -2.68 16.85
CA LEU A 112 4.78 -2.40 16.27
C LEU A 112 4.23 -3.70 15.69
N ILE A 113 3.04 -4.10 16.13
CA ILE A 113 2.30 -5.23 15.54
C ILE A 113 1.11 -4.66 14.79
N ALA A 114 0.98 -4.91 13.49
CA ALA A 114 -0.10 -4.44 12.65
C ALA A 114 -0.76 -5.62 11.94
N THR A 115 -2.01 -5.94 12.28
CA THR A 115 -2.75 -7.05 11.66
C THR A 115 -4.23 -6.74 11.55
N ALA A 116 -4.83 -7.20 10.46
CA ALA A 116 -6.28 -7.17 10.24
C ALA A 116 -7.01 -8.43 10.74
N ASP A 117 -6.27 -9.47 11.12
CA ASP A 117 -6.79 -10.76 11.58
C ASP A 117 -6.77 -10.84 13.11
N GLY A 118 -5.58 -10.73 13.71
CA GLY A 118 -5.39 -10.78 15.16
C GLY A 118 -5.51 -12.18 15.76
N SER A 119 -5.81 -13.21 14.98
CA SER A 119 -5.83 -14.61 15.43
C SER A 119 -4.49 -15.33 15.28
N GLU A 120 -3.44 -14.66 14.77
CA GLU A 120 -2.13 -15.28 14.54
C GLU A 120 -1.39 -15.55 15.87
N PRO A 121 -1.25 -16.81 16.33
CA PRO A 121 -0.57 -17.10 17.58
C PRO A 121 0.92 -16.73 17.54
N GLY A 122 1.52 -16.68 16.34
CA GLY A 122 2.88 -16.23 16.16
C GLY A 122 3.12 -14.77 16.55
N LEU A 123 2.12 -13.89 16.44
CA LEU A 123 2.22 -12.49 16.87
C LEU A 123 2.10 -12.36 18.38
N ALA A 124 1.23 -13.14 19.04
CA ALA A 124 1.17 -13.23 20.50
C ALA A 124 2.51 -13.69 21.10
N LEU A 125 3.11 -14.75 20.53
CA LEU A 125 4.45 -15.21 20.92
C LEU A 125 5.54 -14.16 20.68
N LEU A 126 5.38 -13.30 19.67
CA LEU A 126 6.31 -12.20 19.42
C LEU A 126 6.19 -11.10 20.49
N ALA A 127 4.96 -10.75 20.89
CA ALA A 127 4.73 -9.80 21.99
C ALA A 127 5.35 -10.30 23.30
N GLU A 128 5.23 -11.59 23.61
CA GLU A 128 5.91 -12.19 24.77
C GLU A 128 7.44 -12.17 24.66
N GLN A 129 8.00 -12.39 23.46
CA GLN A 129 9.44 -12.25 23.24
C GLN A 129 9.91 -10.82 23.52
N ALA A 130 9.15 -9.82 23.05
CA ALA A 130 9.43 -8.41 23.27
C ALA A 130 9.41 -8.06 24.75
N TYR A 131 8.38 -8.49 25.46
CA TYR A 131 8.25 -8.31 26.91
C TYR A 131 9.43 -8.88 27.70
N ARG A 132 9.84 -10.11 27.39
CA ARG A 132 11.01 -10.73 28.05
C ARG A 132 12.32 -9.97 27.80
N ARG A 133 12.40 -9.19 26.72
CA ARG A 133 13.55 -8.34 26.37
C ARG A 133 13.37 -6.87 26.80
N GLY A 134 12.23 -6.54 27.42
CA GLY A 134 11.87 -5.20 27.85
C GLY A 134 11.44 -4.25 26.73
N CYS A 135 11.25 -4.74 25.50
CA CYS A 135 10.84 -3.88 24.39
C CYS A 135 9.43 -3.33 24.63
N THR A 136 9.18 -2.08 24.25
CA THR A 136 7.84 -1.51 24.23
C THR A 136 7.04 -2.15 23.09
N VAL A 137 5.80 -2.56 23.36
CA VAL A 137 4.91 -3.19 22.36
C VAL A 137 3.68 -2.32 22.15
N VAL A 138 3.40 -1.99 20.89
CA VAL A 138 2.14 -1.38 20.46
C VAL A 138 1.53 -2.23 19.35
N ALA A 139 0.26 -2.59 19.48
CA ALA A 139 -0.47 -3.37 18.50
C ALA A 139 -1.65 -2.57 17.92
N VAL A 140 -1.81 -2.59 16.60
CA VAL A 140 -3.04 -2.18 15.90
C VAL A 140 -3.70 -3.45 15.39
N ALA A 141 -4.83 -3.82 15.98
CA ALA A 141 -5.50 -5.09 15.74
C ALA A 141 -7.01 -5.00 15.97
N PRO A 142 -7.82 -5.96 15.48
CA PRO A 142 -9.23 -6.03 15.81
C PRO A 142 -9.45 -6.10 17.33
N LEU A 143 -10.39 -5.29 17.84
CA LEU A 143 -10.61 -5.08 19.28
C LEU A 143 -10.78 -6.39 20.07
N ARG A 144 -11.51 -7.36 19.50
CA ARG A 144 -11.77 -8.67 20.12
C ARG A 144 -10.98 -9.75 19.40
N SER A 145 -9.67 -9.80 19.63
CA SER A 145 -8.79 -10.80 19.02
C SER A 145 -7.85 -11.44 20.06
N PRO A 146 -7.40 -12.68 19.83
CA PRO A 146 -6.40 -13.33 20.69
C PRO A 146 -5.12 -12.49 20.89
N LEU A 147 -4.71 -11.74 19.86
CA LEU A 147 -3.57 -10.85 19.95
C LEU A 147 -3.78 -9.72 20.97
N THR A 148 -4.98 -9.11 21.02
CA THR A 148 -5.30 -8.06 22.00
C THR A 148 -5.08 -8.56 23.43
N GLU A 149 -5.60 -9.74 23.76
CA GLU A 149 -5.43 -10.36 25.09
C GLU A 149 -3.96 -10.62 25.42
N ALA A 150 -3.19 -11.09 24.44
CA ALA A 150 -1.76 -11.35 24.61
C ALA A 150 -0.95 -10.06 24.84
N VAL A 151 -1.27 -8.99 24.10
CA VAL A 151 -0.59 -7.69 24.23
C VAL A 151 -0.91 -7.05 25.58
N ASP A 152 -2.17 -7.09 26.01
CA ASP A 152 -2.59 -6.62 27.34
C ASP A 152 -1.87 -7.40 28.45
N GLY A 153 -1.75 -8.72 28.31
CA GLY A 153 -1.07 -9.60 29.25
C GLY A 153 0.44 -9.32 29.41
N VAL A 154 1.06 -8.66 28.43
CA VAL A 154 2.45 -8.21 28.49
C VAL A 154 2.61 -6.71 28.75
N HIS A 155 1.54 -6.04 29.19
CA HIS A 155 1.50 -4.60 29.42
C HIS A 155 1.87 -3.76 28.19
N GLY A 156 1.62 -4.30 26.99
CA GLY A 156 1.68 -3.53 25.75
C GLY A 156 0.45 -2.64 25.59
N MET A 157 0.48 -1.78 24.59
CA MET A 157 -0.65 -0.93 24.23
C MET A 157 -1.38 -1.51 23.02
N VAL A 158 -2.70 -1.58 23.10
CA VAL A 158 -3.55 -1.96 21.97
C VAL A 158 -4.33 -0.76 21.47
N VAL A 159 -4.25 -0.51 20.18
CA VAL A 159 -5.11 0.44 19.48
C VAL A 159 -6.10 -0.34 18.61
N PRO A 160 -7.42 -0.15 18.81
CA PRO A 160 -8.41 -0.84 18.01
C PRO A 160 -8.32 -0.45 16.54
N MET A 161 -8.14 -1.45 15.66
CA MET A 161 -8.15 -1.23 14.22
C MET A 161 -9.49 -0.60 13.80
N ALA A 162 -9.42 0.48 13.02
CA ALA A 162 -10.60 1.17 12.54
C ALA A 162 -11.39 0.32 11.53
N LYS A 163 -12.70 0.29 11.72
CA LYS A 163 -13.67 -0.12 10.72
C LYS A 163 -14.28 1.12 10.07
N ALA A 164 -14.79 1.01 8.84
CA ALA A 164 -15.55 2.10 8.27
C ALA A 164 -16.87 2.30 9.04
N PRO A 165 -17.44 3.51 9.11
CA PRO A 165 -18.65 3.80 9.90
C PRO A 165 -19.88 2.95 9.52
N TYR A 166 -19.90 2.37 8.33
CA TYR A 166 -21.00 1.59 7.77
C TYR A 166 -20.64 0.09 7.58
N GLU A 167 -19.45 -0.35 8.00
CA GLU A 167 -19.06 -1.77 7.94
C GLU A 167 -19.82 -2.53 9.05
N GLU A 168 -20.75 -3.42 8.65
CA GLU A 168 -21.48 -4.28 9.59
C GLU A 168 -20.57 -5.38 10.18
N GLU A 169 -20.91 -5.90 11.37
CA GLU A 169 -20.13 -6.96 12.03
C GLU A 169 -20.03 -8.27 11.21
N ASN A 170 -20.89 -8.45 10.21
CA ASN A 170 -20.97 -9.63 9.35
C ASN A 170 -20.35 -9.44 7.95
N GLU A 171 -19.76 -8.28 7.66
CA GLU A 171 -19.08 -8.08 6.38
C GLU A 171 -17.82 -8.94 6.28
N ALA A 172 -17.48 -9.34 5.05
CA ALA A 172 -16.34 -10.21 4.80
C ALA A 172 -15.06 -9.58 5.38
N PRO A 173 -14.13 -10.40 5.94
CA PRO A 173 -12.87 -9.90 6.46
C PRO A 173 -12.15 -9.03 5.44
N PHE A 174 -11.40 -8.04 5.91
CA PHE A 174 -10.52 -7.23 5.08
C PHE A 174 -9.75 -8.12 4.09
N THR A 175 -9.83 -7.79 2.81
CA THR A 175 -8.85 -8.34 1.87
C THR A 175 -7.48 -7.80 2.26
N GLY A 176 -6.46 -8.66 2.31
CA GLY A 176 -5.11 -8.28 2.72
C GLY A 176 -4.54 -7.12 1.91
N ALA A 177 -4.96 -6.97 0.65
CA ALA A 177 -4.60 -5.88 -0.26
C ALA A 177 -5.51 -4.63 -0.22
N GLY A 178 -6.64 -4.65 0.49
CA GLY A 178 -7.61 -3.55 0.47
C GLY A 178 -7.05 -2.23 1.05
N SER A 179 -7.39 -1.10 0.41
CA SER A 179 -7.00 0.25 0.87
C SER A 179 -7.46 0.55 2.30
N GLY A 180 -8.67 0.10 2.65
CA GLY A 180 -9.22 0.26 3.99
C GLY A 180 -8.37 -0.36 5.09
N ALA A 181 -7.84 -1.56 4.86
CA ALA A 181 -6.97 -2.24 5.81
C ALA A 181 -5.64 -1.49 5.99
N LEU A 182 -5.07 -0.98 4.90
CA LEU A 182 -3.85 -0.17 4.96
C LEU A 182 -4.03 1.04 5.89
N TRP A 183 -5.03 1.88 5.64
CA TRP A 183 -5.22 3.12 6.40
C TRP A 183 -5.65 2.88 7.85
N ALA A 184 -6.41 1.81 8.11
CA ALA A 184 -6.78 1.41 9.46
C ALA A 184 -5.58 0.97 10.31
N LEU A 185 -4.57 0.36 9.69
CA LEU A 185 -3.32 -0.03 10.35
C LEU A 185 -2.29 1.12 10.41
N PHE A 186 -2.20 1.90 9.34
CA PHE A 186 -1.16 2.92 9.17
C PHE A 186 -1.40 4.15 10.05
N THR A 187 -2.63 4.67 10.07
CA THR A 187 -2.95 5.94 10.72
C THR A 187 -2.63 5.95 12.22
N PRO A 188 -2.99 4.92 13.02
CA PRO A 188 -2.63 4.92 14.44
C PRO A 188 -1.12 4.89 14.68
N LEU A 189 -0.37 4.24 13.79
CA LEU A 189 1.08 4.20 13.88
C LEU A 189 1.71 5.55 13.51
N LEU A 190 1.12 6.31 12.59
CA LEU A 190 1.52 7.71 12.34
C LEU A 190 1.32 8.57 13.59
N VAL A 191 0.18 8.44 14.28
CA VAL A 191 -0.08 9.15 15.55
C VAL A 191 0.98 8.79 16.59
N LEU A 192 1.28 7.50 16.76
CA LEU A 192 2.33 7.05 17.68
C LEU A 192 3.71 7.61 17.29
N LEU A 193 4.07 7.57 16.01
CA LEU A 193 5.39 7.99 15.52
C LEU A 193 5.58 9.50 15.58
N ASP A 194 4.50 10.28 15.40
CA ASP A 194 4.48 11.70 15.74
C ASP A 194 4.77 11.90 17.23
N ARG A 195 4.11 11.10 18.08
CA ARG A 195 4.26 11.24 19.53
C ARG A 195 5.65 10.91 20.04
N VAL A 196 6.31 9.89 19.47
CA VAL A 196 7.71 9.58 19.78
C VAL A 196 8.71 10.43 19.00
N GLY A 197 8.25 11.33 18.13
CA GLY A 197 9.08 12.28 17.40
C GLY A 197 9.89 11.68 16.25
N LEU A 198 9.39 10.63 15.60
CA LEU A 198 10.01 9.98 14.43
C LEU A 198 9.42 10.45 13.09
N VAL A 199 8.17 10.89 13.07
CA VAL A 199 7.47 11.44 11.90
C VAL A 199 6.79 12.74 12.32
N ALA A 200 6.47 13.65 11.40
CA ALA A 200 5.57 14.78 11.67
C ALA A 200 4.18 14.43 11.12
N ALA A 201 3.27 14.04 12.00
CA ALA A 201 1.88 13.72 11.65
C ALA A 201 0.90 14.30 12.69
N PRO A 202 0.91 15.63 12.89
CA PRO A 202 -0.01 16.27 13.81
C PRO A 202 -1.48 16.08 13.34
N PRO A 203 -2.46 16.27 14.25
CA PRO A 203 -3.86 15.98 13.94
C PRO A 203 -4.41 16.72 12.70
N ASP A 204 -3.96 17.94 12.45
CA ASP A 204 -4.31 18.72 11.26
C ASP A 204 -3.74 18.14 9.97
N ALA A 205 -2.51 17.63 9.98
CA ALA A 205 -1.92 16.92 8.85
C ALA A 205 -2.69 15.63 8.53
N LEU A 206 -3.11 14.87 9.54
CA LEU A 206 -3.95 13.68 9.34
C LEU A 206 -5.34 14.04 8.81
N GLN A 207 -5.89 15.19 9.19
CA GLN A 207 -7.15 15.69 8.63
C GLN A 207 -6.99 16.05 7.15
N GLN A 208 -5.89 16.71 6.77
CA GLN A 208 -5.57 17.03 5.37
C GLN A 208 -5.38 15.76 4.53
N VAL A 209 -4.73 14.72 5.07
CA VAL A 209 -4.64 13.41 4.42
C VAL A 209 -6.02 12.82 4.16
N ALA A 210 -6.93 12.87 5.16
CA ALA A 210 -8.29 12.38 4.98
C ALA A 210 -9.06 13.16 3.90
N ASP A 211 -8.95 14.49 3.89
CA ASP A 211 -9.59 15.35 2.90
C ASP A 211 -9.02 15.11 1.49
N ARG A 212 -7.71 14.90 1.37
CA ARG A 212 -7.04 14.51 0.12
C ARG A 212 -7.59 13.19 -0.41
N LEU A 213 -7.70 12.17 0.45
CA LEU A 213 -8.25 10.86 0.08
C LEU A 213 -9.70 10.96 -0.41
N ASP A 214 -10.54 11.76 0.26
CA ASP A 214 -11.93 11.98 -0.15
C ASP A 214 -12.00 12.65 -1.53
N GLY A 215 -11.14 13.66 -1.79
CA GLY A 215 -11.03 14.29 -3.11
C GLY A 215 -10.59 13.32 -4.21
N ILE A 216 -9.64 12.41 -3.93
CA ILE A 216 -9.28 11.35 -4.88
C ILE A 216 -10.44 10.38 -5.10
N ALA A 217 -11.18 10.01 -4.06
CA ALA A 217 -12.32 9.11 -4.17
C ALA A 217 -13.42 9.69 -5.07
N GLU A 218 -13.67 11.00 -5.04
CA GLU A 218 -14.60 11.67 -5.95
C GLU A 218 -14.12 11.59 -7.41
N ARG A 219 -12.83 11.86 -7.66
CA ARG A 219 -12.25 11.80 -9.02
C ARG A 219 -12.16 10.38 -9.56
N CYS A 220 -11.79 9.43 -8.72
CA CYS A 220 -11.57 8.04 -9.09
C CYS A 220 -12.84 7.18 -8.96
N GLY A 221 -13.95 7.73 -8.49
CA GLY A 221 -15.18 6.98 -8.22
C GLY A 221 -15.81 6.35 -9.47
N PRO A 222 -16.62 5.28 -9.30
CA PRO A 222 -17.17 4.51 -10.42
C PRO A 222 -18.15 5.31 -11.29
N ALA A 223 -18.79 6.35 -10.75
CA ALA A 223 -19.70 7.22 -11.50
C ALA A 223 -18.96 8.21 -12.42
N THR A 224 -17.66 8.46 -12.20
CA THR A 224 -16.85 9.34 -13.04
C THR A 224 -16.48 8.63 -14.34
N ALA A 225 -16.73 9.28 -15.47
CA ALA A 225 -16.46 8.73 -16.80
C ALA A 225 -14.97 8.38 -16.99
N THR A 226 -14.67 7.33 -17.76
CA THR A 226 -13.30 6.81 -17.91
C THR A 226 -12.28 7.88 -18.31
N TYR A 227 -12.61 8.75 -19.27
CA TYR A 227 -11.70 9.77 -19.80
C TYR A 227 -11.28 10.85 -18.78
N SER A 228 -12.04 11.04 -17.69
CA SER A 228 -11.74 12.00 -16.62
C SER A 228 -11.34 11.32 -15.31
N ASN A 229 -11.32 9.99 -15.29
CA ASN A 229 -10.99 9.18 -14.14
C ASN A 229 -9.56 8.62 -14.31
N PRO A 230 -8.57 9.12 -13.55
CA PRO A 230 -7.18 8.70 -13.73
C PRO A 230 -6.97 7.23 -13.38
N ALA A 231 -7.75 6.68 -12.45
CA ALA A 231 -7.64 5.28 -12.06
C ALA A 231 -8.23 4.32 -13.11
N LYS A 232 -9.36 4.66 -13.74
CA LYS A 232 -9.91 3.87 -14.85
C LYS A 232 -8.99 3.94 -16.08
N THR A 233 -8.48 5.13 -16.38
CA THR A 233 -7.50 5.32 -17.46
C THR A 233 -6.28 4.44 -17.23
N LEU A 234 -5.69 4.50 -16.03
CA LEU A 234 -4.55 3.65 -15.69
C LEU A 234 -4.91 2.16 -15.74
N ALA A 235 -6.09 1.75 -15.27
CA ALA A 235 -6.51 0.35 -15.36
C ALA A 235 -6.58 -0.16 -16.81
N SER A 236 -7.16 0.61 -17.73
CA SER A 236 -7.19 0.30 -19.16
C SER A 236 -5.77 0.19 -19.75
N GLU A 237 -4.90 1.13 -19.41
CA GLU A 237 -3.51 1.15 -19.86
C GLU A 237 -2.69 -0.07 -19.37
N LEU A 238 -3.07 -0.65 -18.23
CA LEU A 238 -2.42 -1.83 -17.65
C LEU A 238 -3.05 -3.16 -18.06
N ALA A 239 -4.19 -3.13 -18.77
CA ALA A 239 -4.99 -4.30 -19.09
C ALA A 239 -4.22 -5.41 -19.81
N ASP A 240 -3.33 -5.06 -20.74
CA ASP A 240 -2.59 -6.01 -21.58
C ASP A 240 -1.08 -5.74 -21.58
N SER A 241 -0.57 -5.16 -20.48
CA SER A 241 0.84 -4.85 -20.31
C SER A 241 1.47 -5.54 -19.09
N LEU A 242 2.81 -5.58 -19.07
CA LEU A 242 3.62 -5.81 -17.88
C LEU A 242 4.03 -4.44 -17.29
N PRO A 243 3.43 -4.00 -16.17
CA PRO A 243 3.77 -2.74 -15.54
C PRO A 243 5.19 -2.77 -14.95
N LEU A 244 6.02 -1.85 -15.40
CA LEU A 244 7.32 -1.50 -14.84
C LEU A 244 7.16 -0.23 -14.01
N ILE A 245 6.92 -0.39 -12.71
CA ILE A 245 6.63 0.69 -11.78
C ILE A 245 7.95 1.34 -11.36
N TRP A 246 8.27 2.48 -11.97
CA TRP A 246 9.41 3.30 -11.64
C TRP A 246 9.03 4.34 -10.60
N THR A 247 9.85 4.48 -9.56
CA THR A 247 9.53 5.34 -8.42
C THR A 247 10.63 6.35 -8.17
N GLU A 248 10.26 7.59 -7.84
CA GLU A 248 11.21 8.64 -7.47
C GLU A 248 10.67 9.47 -6.30
N GLY A 249 11.51 9.62 -5.27
CA GLY A 249 11.24 10.36 -4.05
C GLY A 249 10.89 9.46 -2.85
N THR A 250 10.56 10.07 -1.71
CA THR A 250 10.68 9.41 -0.39
C THR A 250 9.65 8.30 -0.18
N ALA A 251 8.38 8.60 -0.39
CA ALA A 251 7.25 7.69 -0.20
C ALA A 251 6.87 6.91 -1.48
N ALA A 252 7.22 7.41 -2.67
CA ALA A 252 6.90 6.77 -3.94
C ALA A 252 7.41 5.32 -4.04
N GLY A 253 8.59 5.02 -3.50
CA GLY A 253 9.19 3.68 -3.51
C GLY A 253 8.32 2.61 -2.84
N PRO A 254 7.98 2.75 -1.55
CA PRO A 254 7.00 1.90 -0.87
C PRO A 254 5.65 1.82 -1.58
N VAL A 255 5.12 2.94 -2.09
CA VAL A 255 3.83 2.95 -2.80
C VAL A 255 3.90 2.10 -4.07
N GLY A 256 4.96 2.21 -4.87
CA GLY A 256 5.14 1.41 -6.07
C GLY A 256 5.28 -0.08 -5.79
N ARG A 257 6.01 -0.48 -4.74
CA ARG A 257 6.09 -1.89 -4.31
C ARG A 257 4.74 -2.42 -3.86
N ARG A 258 3.97 -1.61 -3.11
CA ARG A 258 2.61 -1.98 -2.72
C ARG A 258 1.70 -2.10 -3.94
N PHE A 259 1.76 -1.17 -4.89
CA PHE A 259 0.96 -1.23 -6.10
C PHE A 259 1.23 -2.53 -6.89
N ALA A 260 2.50 -2.92 -7.04
CA ALA A 260 2.85 -4.19 -7.66
C ALA A 260 2.23 -5.40 -6.94
N ALA A 261 2.30 -5.41 -5.60
CA ALA A 261 1.71 -6.47 -4.78
C ALA A 261 0.18 -6.52 -4.89
N VAL A 262 -0.48 -5.36 -4.88
CA VAL A 262 -1.95 -5.26 -5.00
C VAL A 262 -2.43 -5.68 -6.39
N LEU A 263 -1.72 -5.33 -7.47
CA LEU A 263 -2.00 -5.82 -8.82
C LEU A 263 -1.91 -7.35 -8.90
N THR A 264 -0.91 -7.94 -8.24
CA THR A 264 -0.74 -9.40 -8.19
C THR A 264 -1.84 -10.06 -7.35
N GLU A 265 -2.13 -9.53 -6.16
CA GLU A 265 -3.09 -10.12 -5.23
C GLU A 265 -4.55 -9.98 -5.70
N LEU A 266 -4.93 -8.82 -6.23
CA LEU A 266 -6.32 -8.54 -6.62
C LEU A 266 -6.63 -8.91 -8.06
N ALA A 267 -5.76 -8.51 -9.00
CA ALA A 267 -6.00 -8.67 -10.44
C ALA A 267 -5.26 -9.87 -11.05
N GLY A 268 -4.42 -10.56 -10.29
CA GLY A 268 -3.58 -11.65 -10.81
C GLY A 268 -2.56 -11.15 -11.85
N ARG A 269 -2.22 -9.86 -11.83
CA ARG A 269 -1.34 -9.25 -12.82
C ARG A 269 0.08 -9.09 -12.28
N PRO A 270 1.11 -9.62 -12.98
CA PRO A 270 2.49 -9.40 -12.59
C PRO A 270 2.85 -7.92 -12.78
N ALA A 271 3.69 -7.39 -11.91
CA ALA A 271 4.27 -6.06 -12.03
C ALA A 271 5.63 -6.04 -11.34
N LEU A 272 6.54 -5.20 -11.82
CA LEU A 272 7.89 -5.05 -11.27
C LEU A 272 8.09 -3.62 -10.80
N ALA A 273 8.47 -3.44 -9.54
CA ALA A 273 8.74 -2.13 -8.97
C ALA A 273 10.24 -1.92 -8.74
N ALA A 274 10.76 -0.77 -9.13
CA ALA A 274 12.14 -0.36 -8.89
C ALA A 274 12.24 1.16 -8.67
N ALA A 275 13.22 1.59 -7.88
CA ALA A 275 13.48 3.00 -7.62
C ALA A 275 14.46 3.57 -8.65
N LEU A 276 14.21 4.78 -9.12
CA LEU A 276 15.14 5.52 -9.95
C LEU A 276 16.35 5.99 -9.11
N PRO A 277 17.57 6.03 -9.69
CA PRO A 277 17.89 5.72 -11.08
C PRO A 277 18.14 4.23 -11.39
N GLU A 278 18.22 3.36 -10.38
CA GLU A 278 18.57 1.93 -10.53
C GLU A 278 17.56 1.14 -11.39
N ALA A 279 16.30 1.60 -11.43
CA ALA A 279 15.28 1.01 -12.29
C ALA A 279 15.66 1.00 -13.78
N LEU A 280 16.47 1.97 -14.24
CA LEU A 280 16.85 2.11 -15.65
C LEU A 280 17.70 0.91 -16.13
N PRO A 281 18.86 0.59 -15.52
CA PRO A 281 19.60 -0.61 -15.88
C PRO A 281 18.88 -1.90 -15.48
N GLN A 282 18.15 -1.91 -14.34
CA GLN A 282 17.47 -3.11 -13.85
C GLN A 282 16.36 -3.60 -14.79
N HIS A 283 15.58 -2.70 -15.38
CA HIS A 283 14.50 -3.03 -16.29
C HIS A 283 14.88 -2.86 -17.78
N GLY A 284 16.05 -2.31 -18.10
CA GLY A 284 16.44 -2.01 -19.48
C GLY A 284 16.37 -3.20 -20.45
N ALA A 285 16.73 -4.41 -20.00
CA ALA A 285 16.63 -5.62 -20.83
C ALA A 285 15.17 -6.00 -21.15
N LEU A 286 14.21 -5.65 -20.29
CA LEU A 286 12.78 -5.88 -20.53
C LEU A 286 12.23 -4.92 -21.59
N LEU A 287 12.83 -3.74 -21.75
CA LEU A 287 12.41 -2.73 -22.73
C LEU A 287 12.87 -3.05 -24.16
N VAL A 288 13.95 -3.82 -24.32
CA VAL A 288 14.53 -4.19 -25.64
C VAL A 288 14.17 -5.63 -26.05
N GLY A 289 13.72 -6.45 -25.10
CA GLY A 289 13.52 -7.89 -25.30
C GLY A 289 12.14 -8.28 -25.82
N ALA A 290 11.70 -9.48 -25.46
CA ALA A 290 10.42 -10.07 -25.87
C ALA A 290 9.17 -9.32 -25.36
N LEU A 291 9.36 -8.34 -24.49
CA LEU A 291 8.30 -7.47 -23.98
C LEU A 291 8.35 -6.08 -24.63
N SER A 292 9.29 -5.82 -25.54
CA SER A 292 9.26 -4.60 -26.34
C SER A 292 7.97 -4.59 -27.17
N GLY A 293 7.35 -3.42 -27.30
CA GLY A 293 6.14 -3.23 -28.12
C GLY A 293 6.42 -3.29 -29.62
N ASP A 294 7.62 -3.71 -30.04
CA ASP A 294 8.03 -3.77 -31.44
C ASP A 294 7.23 -4.88 -32.13
N ALA A 295 6.13 -4.46 -32.75
CA ALA A 295 5.34 -5.30 -33.62
C ALA A 295 6.22 -5.65 -34.82
N ASP A 296 6.61 -6.92 -34.92
CA ASP A 296 7.16 -7.47 -36.17
C ASP A 296 6.26 -6.97 -37.33
N PRO A 297 6.80 -6.33 -38.39
CA PRO A 297 5.96 -5.81 -39.46
C PRO A 297 5.12 -6.89 -40.17
N GLU A 298 5.47 -8.18 -40.04
CA GLU A 298 4.62 -9.30 -40.47
C GLU A 298 3.45 -9.57 -39.51
N ASP A 299 3.52 -9.08 -38.28
CA ASP A 299 2.54 -9.25 -37.21
C ASP A 299 1.25 -8.46 -37.45
N PHE A 300 1.36 -7.31 -38.12
CA PHE A 300 0.21 -6.52 -38.57
C PHE A 300 -0.69 -7.30 -39.54
N PHE A 301 -0.13 -8.29 -40.24
CA PHE A 301 -0.85 -9.14 -41.19
C PHE A 301 -1.15 -10.55 -40.64
N ARG A 302 -0.74 -10.87 -39.40
CA ARG A 302 -1.04 -12.17 -38.78
C ARG A 302 -2.46 -12.21 -38.26
N ASP A 303 -3.20 -13.22 -38.69
CA ASP A 303 -4.56 -13.50 -38.21
C ASP A 303 -4.48 -14.21 -36.84
N ARG A 304 -4.47 -13.42 -35.76
CA ARG A 304 -4.22 -13.85 -34.37
C ARG A 304 -5.46 -14.33 -33.61
N VAL A 305 -6.47 -14.82 -34.31
CA VAL A 305 -7.77 -15.17 -33.70
C VAL A 305 -7.64 -16.19 -32.56
N ASP A 306 -6.62 -17.05 -32.60
CA ASP A 306 -6.36 -18.11 -31.62
C ASP A 306 -5.05 -17.95 -30.81
N GLU A 307 -4.31 -16.83 -30.97
CA GLU A 307 -3.02 -16.61 -30.28
C GLU A 307 -3.19 -15.73 -29.03
N GLN A 308 -2.55 -16.15 -27.93
CA GLN A 308 -2.59 -15.41 -26.67
C GLN A 308 -1.71 -14.15 -26.79
N GLN A 309 -2.34 -12.97 -26.69
CA GLN A 309 -1.68 -11.69 -26.88
C GLN A 309 -0.48 -11.55 -25.94
N ALA A 310 0.71 -11.31 -26.50
CA ALA A 310 1.92 -11.15 -25.73
C ALA A 310 1.85 -9.87 -24.88
N LEU A 311 2.27 -9.95 -23.62
CA LEU A 311 2.40 -8.78 -22.78
C LEU A 311 3.52 -7.88 -23.33
N HIS A 312 3.27 -6.58 -23.37
CA HIS A 312 4.29 -5.58 -23.65
C HIS A 312 4.65 -4.84 -22.36
N ALA A 313 5.90 -4.43 -22.21
CA ALA A 313 6.32 -3.60 -21.11
C ALA A 313 5.63 -2.23 -21.19
N ARG A 314 5.17 -1.73 -20.05
CA ARG A 314 4.67 -0.35 -19.92
C ARG A 314 5.29 0.27 -18.67
N VAL A 315 5.85 1.47 -18.79
CA VAL A 315 6.38 2.19 -17.65
C VAL A 315 5.24 2.89 -16.90
N VAL A 316 5.21 2.73 -15.58
CA VAL A 316 4.37 3.54 -14.68
C VAL A 316 5.29 4.31 -13.75
N LEU A 317 5.41 5.61 -13.95
CA LEU A 317 6.30 6.48 -13.18
C LEU A 317 5.53 7.16 -12.04
N LEU A 318 5.83 6.78 -10.80
CA LEU A 318 5.27 7.37 -9.58
C LEU A 318 6.28 8.33 -8.95
N ARG A 319 5.87 9.57 -8.70
CA ARG A 319 6.79 10.61 -8.19
C ARG A 319 6.11 11.44 -7.12
N ASP A 320 6.72 11.59 -5.94
CA ASP A 320 6.22 12.46 -4.86
C ASP A 320 7.05 13.74 -4.66
N ARG A 321 7.70 14.18 -5.76
CA ARG A 321 8.59 15.35 -5.87
C ARG A 321 9.83 15.26 -4.95
N PRO A 322 11.00 14.84 -5.48
CA PRO A 322 12.20 14.67 -4.67
C PRO A 322 12.70 15.99 -4.07
N ALA A 323 13.09 15.96 -2.80
CA ALA A 323 13.75 17.08 -2.15
C ALA A 323 15.08 17.41 -2.84
N GLY A 324 15.33 18.69 -3.15
CA GLY A 324 16.62 19.16 -3.67
C GLY A 324 16.76 19.21 -5.19
N GLY A 325 15.70 18.95 -5.96
CA GLY A 325 15.65 19.25 -7.40
C GLY A 325 16.48 18.33 -8.33
N LEU A 326 17.20 17.36 -7.77
CA LEU A 326 17.84 16.30 -8.55
C LEU A 326 16.80 15.25 -8.92
N THR A 327 16.68 14.95 -10.21
CA THR A 327 15.69 14.00 -10.73
C THR A 327 16.29 13.17 -11.86
N ALA A 328 15.99 11.88 -11.83
CA ALA A 328 16.26 10.91 -12.88
C ALA A 328 15.07 10.77 -13.84
N ALA A 329 13.93 11.42 -13.57
CA ALA A 329 12.74 11.35 -14.42
C ALA A 329 12.99 11.76 -15.89
N PRO A 330 13.81 12.78 -16.22
CA PRO A 330 14.14 13.07 -17.61
C PRO A 330 14.84 11.90 -18.32
N ALA A 331 15.81 11.26 -17.65
CA ALA A 331 16.51 10.09 -18.20
C ALA A 331 15.58 8.86 -18.30
N ALA A 332 14.64 8.71 -17.38
CA ALA A 332 13.60 7.69 -17.44
C ALA A 332 12.70 7.88 -18.67
N ARG A 333 12.20 9.11 -18.91
CA ARG A 333 11.41 9.46 -20.10
C ARG A 333 12.18 9.25 -21.39
N GLU A 334 13.46 9.67 -21.41
CA GLU A 334 14.34 9.46 -22.56
C GLU A 334 14.56 7.98 -22.86
N LEU A 335 14.78 7.15 -21.84
CA LEU A 335 14.91 5.70 -22.01
C LEU A 335 13.62 5.07 -22.54
N ALA A 336 12.46 5.40 -21.96
CA ALA A 336 11.17 4.89 -22.41
C ALA A 336 10.89 5.29 -23.86
N LEU A 337 11.09 6.56 -24.21
CA LEU A 337 10.93 7.07 -25.57
C LEU A 337 11.91 6.40 -26.56
N GLY A 338 13.18 6.23 -26.15
CA GLY A 338 14.20 5.60 -26.98
C GLY A 338 13.96 4.12 -27.26
N GLN A 339 13.11 3.46 -26.47
CA GLN A 339 12.68 2.06 -26.66
C GLN A 339 11.20 1.95 -27.06
N ASP A 340 10.59 3.04 -27.52
CA ASP A 340 9.16 3.12 -27.90
C ASP A 340 8.20 2.51 -26.86
N THR A 341 8.55 2.65 -25.58
CA THR A 341 7.78 2.10 -24.46
C THR A 341 6.82 3.16 -23.93
N ALA A 342 5.53 2.82 -23.88
CA ALA A 342 4.51 3.71 -23.32
C ALA A 342 4.77 4.02 -21.84
N ILE A 343 4.49 5.26 -21.44
CA ILE A 343 4.68 5.75 -20.07
C ILE A 343 3.39 6.36 -19.52
N SER A 344 2.96 5.92 -18.34
CA SER A 344 1.95 6.59 -17.51
C SER A 344 2.66 7.28 -16.35
N GLU A 345 2.34 8.54 -16.08
CA GLU A 345 2.95 9.30 -14.99
C GLU A 345 1.91 9.67 -13.94
N LEU A 346 2.22 9.42 -12.67
CA LEU A 346 1.45 9.89 -11.52
C LEU A 346 2.33 10.80 -10.67
N GLU A 347 1.98 12.07 -10.67
CA GLU A 347 2.58 13.10 -9.83
C GLU A 347 1.46 13.75 -8.99
N PRO A 348 1.51 13.67 -7.65
CA PRO A 348 0.53 14.29 -6.78
C PRO A 348 0.48 15.81 -6.93
N GLU A 349 -0.64 16.36 -6.49
CA GLU A 349 -0.80 17.81 -6.37
C GLU A 349 0.14 18.40 -5.31
N GLU A 350 0.24 19.73 -5.27
CA GLU A 350 0.93 20.41 -4.17
C GLU A 350 0.29 20.08 -2.81
N GLY A 351 1.14 19.76 -1.83
CA GLY A 351 0.75 19.37 -0.49
C GLY A 351 1.95 18.90 0.33
N SER A 352 1.67 18.40 1.52
CA SER A 352 2.65 17.74 2.39
C SER A 352 3.08 16.37 1.85
N GLU A 353 4.19 15.83 2.38
CA GLU A 353 4.66 14.48 2.05
C GLU A 353 3.59 13.40 2.31
N LEU A 354 2.81 13.55 3.38
CA LEU A 354 1.73 12.62 3.72
C LEU A 354 0.55 12.71 2.73
N GLU A 355 0.20 13.90 2.26
CA GLU A 355 -0.83 14.08 1.22
C GLU A 355 -0.40 13.48 -0.12
N ALA A 356 0.86 13.71 -0.52
CA ALA A 356 1.41 13.16 -1.76
C ALA A 356 1.43 11.62 -1.74
N LEU A 357 1.87 11.04 -0.63
CA LEU A 357 1.79 9.60 -0.37
C LEU A 357 0.34 9.10 -0.48
N ALA A 358 -0.59 9.79 0.19
CA ALA A 358 -2.00 9.40 0.23
C ALA A 358 -2.64 9.41 -1.17
N GLU A 359 -2.33 10.41 -1.98
CA GLU A 359 -2.80 10.52 -3.36
C GLU A 359 -2.27 9.38 -4.24
N LEU A 360 -0.96 9.08 -4.18
CA LEU A 360 -0.38 7.96 -4.95
C LEU A 360 -1.01 6.63 -4.55
N VAL A 361 -1.18 6.38 -3.24
CA VAL A 361 -1.82 5.15 -2.73
C VAL A 361 -3.26 5.05 -3.24
N ALA A 362 -4.05 6.12 -3.14
CA ALA A 362 -5.45 6.10 -3.50
C ALA A 362 -5.65 5.87 -5.01
N VAL A 363 -4.94 6.59 -5.87
CA VAL A 363 -5.05 6.43 -7.33
C VAL A 363 -4.65 5.01 -7.75
N THR A 364 -3.53 4.49 -7.22
CA THR A 364 -3.06 3.14 -7.54
C THR A 364 -3.97 2.03 -7.00
N ASP A 365 -4.57 2.22 -5.83
CA ASP A 365 -5.58 1.31 -5.29
C ASP A 365 -6.83 1.25 -6.17
N PHE A 366 -7.40 2.39 -6.54
CA PHE A 366 -8.55 2.41 -7.44
C PHE A 366 -8.21 1.75 -8.79
N ALA A 367 -7.03 2.01 -9.36
CA ALA A 367 -6.62 1.42 -10.63
C ALA A 367 -6.52 -0.11 -10.54
N ALA A 368 -5.91 -0.64 -9.48
CA ALA A 368 -5.81 -2.08 -9.26
C ALA A 368 -7.20 -2.72 -9.06
N VAL A 369 -8.12 -2.04 -8.37
CA VAL A 369 -9.50 -2.51 -8.20
C VAL A 369 -10.25 -2.53 -9.53
N TYR A 370 -10.19 -1.47 -10.33
CA TYR A 370 -10.81 -1.44 -11.66
C TYR A 370 -10.27 -2.56 -12.56
N LEU A 371 -8.96 -2.75 -12.58
CA LEU A 371 -8.32 -3.82 -13.33
C LEU A 371 -8.79 -5.21 -12.86
N ALA A 372 -8.90 -5.43 -11.55
CA ALA A 372 -9.39 -6.69 -11.00
C ALA A 372 -10.85 -6.97 -11.36
N LEU A 373 -11.73 -5.96 -11.26
CA LEU A 373 -13.14 -6.10 -11.58
C LEU A 373 -13.35 -6.37 -13.08
N ALA A 374 -12.69 -5.60 -13.94
CA ALA A 374 -12.84 -5.72 -15.39
C ALA A 374 -12.10 -6.92 -16.01
N ALA A 375 -11.14 -7.53 -15.30
CA ALA A 375 -10.51 -8.78 -15.71
C ALA A 375 -11.29 -10.04 -15.25
N SER A 376 -12.21 -9.90 -14.30
CA SER A 376 -12.98 -11.02 -13.72
C SER A 376 -14.38 -11.19 -14.33
N ALA A 377 -14.76 -10.30 -15.24
CA ALA A 377 -16.07 -10.24 -15.87
C ALA A 377 -16.26 -11.25 -17.00
#